data_AF-A0A1V2IE66-F1
#
_entry.id   AF-A0A1V2IE66-F1
#
_cell.length_a   1.000
_cell.length_b   1.000
_cell.length_c   1.000
_cell.angle_alpha   90.00
_cell.angle_beta   90.00
_cell.angle_gamma   90.00
#
_symmetry.space_group_name_H-M   'P 1'
#
loop_
_entity.id
_entity.type
_entity.pdbx_description
1 polymer ?
#
loop_
_entity_poly.entity_id
_entity_poly.type
_entity_poly.pdbx_seq_one_letter_code
_entity_poly.pdbx_strand_id
1 'polypeptide(L)' 'MLVDGATPPRAEPALFDAMLAGWRRQQVSRRLGSSIIDGRERVVRRFQEATGGWPWSWTAAQLEAWLARVLDGAGGPGR' A
#
# COMPACT_ATOMS: atom_id res chain seq x y z
N MET A 1 10.40 -26.39 -30.06
CA MET A 1 10.29 -26.07 -28.62
C MET A 1 9.02 -25.24 -28.47
N LEU A 2 7.96 -25.81 -27.93
CA LEU A 2 6.74 -25.06 -27.62
C LEU A 2 7.07 -24.17 -26.42
N VAL A 3 7.03 -22.86 -26.61
CA VAL A 3 7.12 -21.93 -25.48
C VAL A 3 5.89 -22.18 -24.61
N ASP A 4 6.14 -22.62 -23.38
CA ASP A 4 5.10 -22.84 -22.39
C ASP A 4 4.34 -21.54 -22.19
N GLY A 5 3.01 -21.61 -22.26
CA GLY A 5 2.12 -20.46 -22.19
C GLY A 5 2.10 -19.93 -20.76
N ALA A 6 3.13 -19.17 -20.39
CA ALA A 6 3.14 -18.47 -19.12
C ALA A 6 2.00 -17.45 -19.12
N THR A 7 0.98 -17.71 -18.31
CA THR A 7 -0.03 -16.71 -17.95
C THR A 7 0.71 -15.42 -17.59
N PRO A 8 0.40 -14.28 -18.26
CA PRO A 8 1.06 -13.03 -17.93
C PRO A 8 0.89 -12.79 -16.42
N PRO A 9 1.98 -12.51 -15.67
CA PRO A 9 1.83 -12.17 -14.27
C PRO A 9 0.85 -11.00 -14.18
N ARG A 10 -0.05 -11.05 -13.19
CA ARG A 10 -0.89 -9.89 -12.86
C ARG A 10 0.05 -8.70 -12.73
N ALA A 11 -0.16 -7.66 -13.54
CA ALA A 11 0.75 -6.53 -13.60
C ALA A 11 0.67 -5.67 -12.33
N GLU A 12 -0.48 -5.71 -11.66
CA GLU A 12 -0.84 -4.77 -10.62
C GLU A 12 0.00 -4.91 -9.33
N PRO A 13 0.28 -6.11 -8.78
CA PRO A 13 1.20 -6.27 -7.66
C PRO A 13 2.61 -5.72 -7.98
N ALA A 14 3.14 -6.04 -9.17
CA ALA A 14 4.46 -5.59 -9.59
C ALA A 14 4.51 -4.06 -9.77
N LEU A 15 3.45 -3.48 -10.34
CA LEU A 15 3.32 -2.03 -10.47
C LEU A 15 3.20 -1.35 -9.10
N PHE A 16 2.47 -1.94 -8.16
CA PHE A 16 2.34 -1.42 -6.81
C PHE A 16 3.68 -1.38 -6.08
N ASP A 17 4.48 -2.44 -6.13
CA ASP A 17 5.81 -2.47 -5.55
C ASP A 17 6.77 -1.47 -6.21
N ALA A 18 6.70 -1.33 -7.54
CA ALA A 18 7.48 -0.33 -8.26
C ALA A 18 7.11 1.11 -7.86
N MET A 19 5.81 1.40 -7.68
CA MET A 19 5.31 2.68 -7.20
C MET A 19 5.83 2.98 -5.78
N LEU A 20 5.73 2.02 -4.86
CA LEU A 20 6.26 2.17 -3.49
C LEU A 20 7.77 2.39 -3.49
N ALA A 21 8.53 1.67 -4.31
CA ALA A 21 9.97 1.87 -4.45
C ALA A 21 10.31 3.27 -4.98
N GLY A 22 9.54 3.78 -5.95
CA GLY A 22 9.67 5.16 -6.43
C GLY A 22 9.39 6.19 -5.34
N TRP A 23 8.29 6.01 -4.62
CA TRP A 23 7.90 6.90 -3.52
C TRP A 23 8.91 6.88 -2.38
N ARG A 24 9.45 5.71 -2.01
CA ARG A 24 10.56 5.58 -1.06
C ARG A 24 11.76 6.43 -1.46
N ARG A 25 12.19 6.37 -2.72
CA ARG A 25 13.31 7.19 -3.22
C ARG A 25 13.02 8.70 -3.08
N GLN A 26 11.78 9.14 -3.31
CA GLN A 26 11.37 10.54 -3.12
C GLN A 26 11.41 10.96 -1.64
N GLN A 27 11.14 10.04 -0.71
CA GLN A 27 11.21 10.33 0.72
C GLN A 27 12.67 10.38 1.21
N VAL A 28 13.51 9.47 0.73
CA VAL A 28 14.95 9.47 1.01
C VAL A 28 15.61 10.75 0.51
N SER A 29 15.27 11.24 -0.69
CA SER A 29 15.82 12.49 -1.22
C SER A 29 15.48 13.72 -0.36
N ARG A 30 14.40 13.63 0.43
CA ARG A 30 13.97 14.65 1.41
C ARG A 30 14.56 14.42 2.81
N ARG A 31 15.52 13.50 2.96
CA ARG A 31 16.17 13.13 4.23
C ARG A 31 15.20 12.69 5.32
N LEU A 32 14.07 12.07 4.94
CA LEU A 32 13.17 11.47 5.93
C LEU A 32 13.82 10.23 6.55
N GLY A 33 13.63 10.05 7.86
CA GLY A 33 14.15 8.89 8.59
C GLY A 33 13.52 7.58 8.11
N SER A 34 14.30 6.50 8.12
CA SER A 34 13.85 5.17 7.66
C SER A 34 12.58 4.70 8.37
N SER A 35 12.47 4.93 9.68
CA SER A 35 11.26 4.59 10.45
C SER A 35 10.00 5.30 9.96
N ILE A 36 10.10 6.57 9.54
CA ILE A 36 8.99 7.34 8.99
C ILE A 36 8.59 6.77 7.62
N ILE A 37 9.58 6.47 6.79
CA ILE A 37 9.38 5.90 5.44
C ILE A 37 8.69 4.54 5.55
N ASP A 38 9.22 3.66 6.41
CA ASP A 38 8.69 2.31 6.62
C ASP A 38 7.28 2.34 7.22
N GLY A 39 7.02 3.27 8.15
CA GLY A 39 5.68 3.49 8.69
C GLY A 39 4.69 3.89 7.61
N ARG A 40 5.08 4.81 6.73
CA ARG A 40 4.26 5.28 5.61
C ARG A 40 3.99 4.19 4.58
N GLU A 41 5.00 3.41 4.18
CA GLU A 41 4.81 2.27 3.28
C GLU A 41 3.85 1.23 3.88
N ARG A 42 3.98 0.94 5.18
CA ARG A 42 3.11 -0.01 5.89
C ARG A 42 1.64 0.43 5.90
N VAL A 43 1.38 1.72 6.08
CA VAL A 43 0.02 2.29 6.00
C VAL A 43 -0.57 2.07 4.60
N VAL A 44 0.20 2.36 3.55
CA VAL A 44 -0.26 2.21 2.16
C VAL A 44 -0.54 0.73 1.83
N ARG A 45 0.32 -0.19 2.28
CA ARG A 45 0.09 -1.64 2.10
C ARG A 45 -1.15 -2.14 2.85
N ARG A 46 -1.35 -1.70 4.10
CA ARG A 46 -2.57 -2.02 4.86
C ARG A 46 -3.84 -1.51 4.19
N PHE A 47 -3.78 -0.34 3.55
CA PHE A 47 -4.93 0.19 2.81
C PHE A 47 -5.20 -0.60 1.52
N GLN A 48 -4.15 -1.02 0.81
CA GLN A 48 -4.26 -1.95 -0.32
C GLN A 48 -4.93 -3.26 0.11
N GLU A 49 -4.48 -3.87 1.19
CA GLU A 49 -5.06 -5.09 1.77
C GLU A 49 -6.54 -4.89 2.15
N ALA A 50 -6.87 -3.76 2.80
CA ALA A 50 -8.22 -3.47 3.26
C ALA A 50 -9.23 -3.21 2.13
N THR A 51 -8.75 -2.68 1.00
CA THR A 51 -9.61 -2.41 -0.17
C THR A 51 -9.66 -3.58 -1.15
N GLY A 52 -8.66 -4.47 -1.14
CA GLY A 52 -8.46 -5.48 -2.19
C GLY A 52 -8.18 -4.90 -3.58
N GLY A 53 -8.07 -3.57 -3.67
CA GLY A 53 -7.90 -2.81 -4.91
C GLY A 53 -6.57 -2.06 -4.93
N TRP A 54 -6.21 -1.55 -6.10
CA TRP A 54 -4.91 -0.92 -6.34
C TRP A 54 -4.98 0.61 -6.21
N PRO A 55 -3.85 1.30 -5.98
CA PRO A 55 -3.82 2.74 -5.71
C PRO A 55 -4.57 3.62 -6.71
N TRP A 56 -4.55 3.25 -8.00
CA TRP A 56 -5.23 3.99 -9.08
C TRP A 56 -6.75 3.75 -9.15
N SER A 57 -7.29 2.84 -8.34
CA SER A 57 -8.72 2.55 -8.26
C SER A 57 -9.34 2.94 -6.93
N TRP A 58 -8.54 3.50 -6.01
CA TRP A 58 -9.03 3.92 -4.70
C TRP A 58 -9.95 5.13 -4.78
N THR A 59 -10.90 5.20 -3.86
CA THR A 59 -11.82 6.32 -3.69
C THR A 59 -11.69 6.94 -2.31
N ALA A 60 -12.09 8.21 -2.17
CA ALA A 60 -12.13 8.90 -0.87
C ALA A 60 -13.03 8.17 0.15
N ALA A 61 -14.20 7.68 -0.30
CA ALA A 61 -15.12 6.92 0.56
C ALA A 61 -14.50 5.63 1.13
N GLN A 62 -13.68 4.92 0.34
CA GLN A 62 -12.95 3.75 0.83
C GLN A 62 -11.94 4.12 1.92
N LEU A 63 -11.25 5.25 1.76
CA LEU A 63 -10.30 5.75 2.73
C LEU A 63 -10.99 6.15 4.04
N GLU A 64 -12.07 6.93 3.96
CA GLU A 64 -12.86 7.36 5.12
C GLU A 64 -13.40 6.16 5.92
N ALA A 65 -14.00 5.18 5.23
CA ALA A 65 -14.51 3.97 5.86
C ALA A 65 -13.41 3.10 6.49
N TRP A 66 -12.21 3.09 5.92
CA TRP A 66 -11.06 2.40 6.52
C TRP A 66 -10.51 3.14 7.74
N LEU A 67 -10.41 4.46 7.68
CA LEU A 67 -9.94 5.29 8.81
C LEU A 67 -10.85 5.17 10.03
N ALA A 68 -12.17 5.18 9.85
CA ALA A 68 -13.12 4.95 10.94
C ALA A 68 -12.82 3.63 11.67
N ARG A 69 -12.67 2.53 10.92
CA ARG A 69 -12.32 1.20 11.48
C ARG A 69 -10.96 1.18 12.19
N VAL A 70 -9.95 1.86 11.64
CA VAL A 70 -8.61 1.93 12.24
C VAL A 70 -8.65 2.70 13.57
N LEU A 71 -9.39 3.80 13.63
CA LEU A 71 -9.51 4.62 14.84
C LEU A 71 -10.34 3.92 15.94
N ASP A 72 -11.42 3.23 15.56
CA ASP A 72 -12.20 2.42 16.49
C ASP A 72 -11.36 1.30 17.13
N GLY A 73 -10.51 0.65 16.33
CA GLY A 73 -9.58 -0.38 16.79
C GLY A 73 -8.41 0.15 17.62
N ALA A 74 -8.07 1.44 17.50
CA ALA A 74 -7.05 2.10 18.31
C ALA A 74 -7.57 2.57 19.68
N GLY A 75 -8.89 2.69 19.83
CA GLY A 75 -9.57 3.13 21.07
C GLY A 75 -10.11 2.00 21.95
N GLY A 76 -9.91 0.72 21.59
CA GLY A 76 -10.39 -0.42 22.38
C GLY A 76 -9.69 -0.54 23.75
N PRO A 77 -10.37 -1.06 24.80
CA PRO A 77 -9.79 -1.15 26.13
C PRO A 77 -8.68 -2.21 26.15
N GLY A 78 -7.42 -1.77 26.17
CA GLY A 78 -6.28 -2.65 26.37
C GLY A 78 -5.05 -2.30 25.54
N ARG A 79 -4.30 -1.30 26.00
CA ARG A 79 -2.83 -1.33 25.97
C ARG A 79 -2.34 -0.89 27.34
#